data_AF-A0A7X7IMB0-F1
#
_entry.id   AF-A0A7X7IMB0-F1
#
_cell.length_a   1.000
_cell.length_b   1.000
_cell.length_c   1.000
_cell.angle_alpha   90.00
_cell.angle_beta   90.00
_cell.angle_gamma   90.00
#
_symmetry.space_group_name_H-M   'P 1'
#
loop_
_entity.id
_entity.type
_entity.pdbx_description
1 polymer ?
#
loop_
_entity_poly.entity_id
_entity_poly.type
_entity_poly.pdbx_seq_one_letter_code
_entity_poly.pdbx_strand_id
1 'polypeptide(L)'
;MKRPGNRGKFLADIFEIADILLLDRDDMVQKGYGWMLKEASKPYQKEVFEYVMKHKAVMPRTALRYAIEKMPPALRAEAMEK
;
A
#
# COMPACT_ATOMS: atom_id res chain seq x y z
N MET A 1 12.46 -22.58 10.17
CA MET A 1 11.83 -22.26 11.47
C MET A 1 10.92 -21.03 11.29
N LYS A 2 9.61 -21.23 11.06
CA LYS A 2 8.62 -20.14 10.86
C LYS A 2 7.91 -19.88 12.20
N ARG A 3 8.04 -18.70 12.79
CA ARG A 3 7.33 -18.33 14.04
C ARG A 3 5.87 -17.92 13.72
N PRO A 4 4.85 -18.55 14.32
CA PRO A 4 3.45 -18.15 14.17
C PRO A 4 3.11 -17.07 15.21
N GLY A 5 2.46 -15.97 14.81
CA GLY A 5 1.86 -15.03 15.78
C GLY A 5 1.68 -13.57 15.36
N ASN A 6 2.61 -12.95 14.62
CA ASN A 6 2.60 -11.48 14.46
C ASN A 6 2.28 -10.97 13.04
N ARG A 7 1.95 -11.85 12.11
CA ARG A 7 1.76 -11.51 10.69
C ARG A 7 0.59 -10.55 10.44
N GLY A 8 -0.54 -10.77 11.12
CA GLY A 8 -1.73 -9.92 10.98
C GLY A 8 -1.60 -8.57 11.70
N LYS A 9 -0.95 -8.52 12.86
CA LYS A 9 -0.72 -7.26 13.61
C LYS A 9 0.14 -6.28 12.80
N PHE A 10 1.22 -6.78 12.21
CA PHE A 10 2.11 -5.96 11.39
C PHE A 10 1.41 -5.33 10.17
N LEU A 11 0.48 -6.04 9.53
CA LEU A 11 -0.28 -5.50 8.41
C LEU A 11 -1.26 -4.40 8.85
N ALA A 12 -1.91 -4.59 10.01
CA ALA A 12 -2.78 -3.57 10.60
C ALA A 12 -2.01 -2.28 10.91
N ASP A 13 -0.84 -2.41 11.55
CA ASP A 13 0.02 -1.26 11.88
C ASP A 13 0.46 -0.51 10.60
N ILE A 14 0.77 -1.23 9.51
CA ILE A 14 1.11 -0.63 8.22
C ILE A 14 -0.04 0.20 7.66
N PHE A 15 -1.27 -0.30 7.72
CA PHE A 15 -2.43 0.44 7.24
C PHE A 15 -2.74 1.65 8.12
N GLU A 16 -2.61 1.52 9.45
CA GLU A 16 -2.78 2.65 10.38
C GLU A 16 -1.78 3.77 10.08
N ILE A 17 -0.50 3.44 9.91
CA ILE A 17 0.53 4.42 9.54
C ILE A 17 0.23 5.04 8.18
N ALA A 18 -0.19 4.24 7.19
CA ALA A 18 -0.52 4.74 5.87
C ALA A 18 -1.77 5.66 5.87
N ASP A 19 -2.75 5.41 6.74
CA ASP A 19 -3.92 6.28 6.93
C ASP A 19 -3.50 7.63 7.52
N ILE A 20 -2.60 7.64 8.51
CA ILE A 20 -2.07 8.87 9.12
C ILE A 20 -1.34 9.73 8.08
N LEU A 21 -0.58 9.11 7.17
CA LEU A 21 0.26 9.79 6.18
C LEU A 21 -0.45 10.03 4.84
N LEU A 22 -1.67 9.53 4.66
CA LEU A 22 -2.34 9.39 3.36
C LEU A 22 -2.39 10.68 2.53
N LEU A 23 -2.61 11.82 3.20
CA LEU A 23 -2.81 13.12 2.57
C LEU A 23 -1.63 14.07 2.76
N ASP A 24 -0.51 13.56 3.27
CA ASP A 24 0.71 14.35 3.37
C ASP A 24 1.16 14.80 1.96
N ARG A 25 1.52 16.07 1.84
CA ARG A 25 1.91 16.69 0.57
C ARG A 25 3.39 16.52 0.27
N ASP A 26 4.19 16.12 1.27
CA ASP A 26 5.62 15.89 1.09
C ASP A 26 5.87 14.62 0.27
N ASP A 27 6.63 14.78 -0.82
CA ASP A 27 6.92 13.70 -1.77
C ASP A 27 7.73 12.56 -1.13
N MET A 28 8.60 12.86 -0.15
CA MET A 28 9.36 11.83 0.57
C MET A 28 8.47 11.04 1.52
N VAL A 29 7.47 11.68 2.14
CA VAL A 29 6.46 10.98 2.95
C VAL A 29 5.63 10.04 2.06
N GLN A 30 5.17 10.53 0.91
CA GLN A 30 4.41 9.73 -0.07
C GLN A 30 5.20 8.52 -0.57
N LYS A 31 6.48 8.70 -0.88
CA LYS A 31 7.40 7.60 -1.22
C LYS A 31 7.55 6.62 -0.07
N GLY A 32 7.73 7.13 1.15
CA GLY A 32 7.93 6.33 2.36
C GLY A 32 6.80 5.35 2.60
N TYR A 33 5.56 5.83 2.75
CA TYR A 33 4.43 4.91 2.99
C TYR A 33 4.06 4.10 1.73
N GLY A 34 4.29 4.63 0.53
CA GLY A 34 4.16 3.86 -0.72
C GLY A 34 5.11 2.66 -0.79
N TRP A 35 6.37 2.81 -0.38
CA TRP A 35 7.33 1.70 -0.26
C TRP A 35 6.95 0.71 0.83
N MET A 36 6.43 1.20 1.95
CA MET A 36 5.93 0.34 3.02
C MET A 36 4.79 -0.57 2.51
N LEU A 37 3.82 0.00 1.79
CA LEU A 37 2.73 -0.78 1.17
C LEU A 37 3.25 -1.76 0.10
N LYS A 38 4.23 -1.35 -0.70
CA LYS A 38 4.89 -2.22 -1.70
C LYS A 38 5.53 -3.45 -1.06
N GLU A 39 6.20 -3.28 0.08
CA GLU A 39 6.83 -4.39 0.79
C GLU A 39 5.79 -5.31 1.44
N ALA A 40 4.72 -4.73 1.99
CA ALA A 40 3.58 -5.48 2.51
C ALA A 40 2.83 -6.27 1.41
N SER A 41 2.79 -5.76 0.18
CA SER A 41 2.07 -6.41 -0.92
C SER A 41 2.70 -7.74 -1.35
N LYS A 42 3.96 -8.02 -1.00
CA LYS A 42 4.64 -9.28 -1.35
C LYS A 42 3.96 -10.48 -0.67
N PRO A 43 3.74 -10.49 0.66
CA PRO A 43 2.96 -11.52 1.33
C PRO A 43 1.45 -11.26 1.39
N TYR A 44 0.98 -10.01 1.24
CA TYR A 44 -0.43 -9.60 1.43
C TYR A 44 -0.98 -8.80 0.24
N GLN A 45 -0.78 -9.33 -0.97
CA GLN A 45 -1.13 -8.61 -2.20
C GLN A 45 -2.60 -8.19 -2.23
N LYS A 46 -3.50 -9.09 -1.82
CA LYS A 46 -4.94 -8.85 -1.87
C LYS A 46 -5.34 -7.72 -0.92
N GLU A 47 -4.89 -7.79 0.32
CA GLU A 47 -5.21 -6.83 1.37
C GLU A 47 -4.65 -5.44 1.04
N VAL A 48 -3.42 -5.35 0.54
CA VAL A 48 -2.83 -4.08 0.11
C VAL A 48 -3.57 -3.52 -1.11
N PHE A 49 -3.97 -4.37 -2.06
CA PHE A 49 -4.76 -3.92 -3.21
C PHE A 49 -6.12 -3.36 -2.79
N GLU A 50 -6.83 -4.05 -1.90
CA GLU A 50 -8.10 -3.57 -1.33
C GLU A 50 -7.92 -2.23 -0.61
N TYR A 51 -6.85 -2.06 0.17
CA TYR A 51 -6.50 -0.78 0.80
C TYR A 51 -6.26 0.34 -0.23
N VAL A 52 -5.50 0.06 -1.30
CA VAL A 52 -5.23 1.02 -2.38
C VAL A 52 -6.53 1.40 -3.06
N MET A 53 -7.37 0.44 -3.42
CA MET A 53 -8.65 0.69 -4.12
C MET A 53 -9.61 1.50 -3.25
N LYS A 54 -9.67 1.22 -1.94
CA LYS A 54 -10.47 1.99 -0.97
C LYS A 54 -10.06 3.47 -0.93
N HIS A 55 -8.77 3.78 -1.04
CA HIS A 55 -8.24 5.14 -0.92
C HIS A 55 -7.88 5.79 -2.26
N LYS A 56 -8.06 5.10 -3.39
CA LYS A 56 -7.64 5.49 -4.74
C LYS A 56 -8.06 6.92 -5.12
N ALA A 57 -9.24 7.36 -4.68
CA ALA A 57 -9.77 8.68 -4.99
C ALA A 57 -8.95 9.85 -4.40
N VAL A 58 -8.29 9.62 -3.27
CA VAL A 58 -7.55 10.66 -2.52
C VAL A 58 -6.06 10.38 -2.38
N MET A 59 -5.64 9.13 -2.58
CA MET A 59 -4.24 8.73 -2.47
C MET A 59 -3.39 9.44 -3.54
N PRO A 60 -2.31 10.13 -3.14
CA PRO A 60 -1.33 10.69 -4.06
C PRO A 60 -0.82 9.68 -5.07
N ARG A 61 -0.70 10.11 -6.34
CA ARG A 61 -0.25 9.26 -7.45
C ARG A 61 1.12 8.63 -7.21
N THR A 62 2.04 9.33 -6.52
CA THR A 62 3.36 8.82 -6.18
C THR A 62 3.25 7.58 -5.31
N ALA A 63 2.54 7.68 -4.19
CA ALA A 63 2.37 6.57 -3.25
C ALA A 63 1.62 5.39 -3.87
N LEU A 64 0.54 5.66 -4.62
CA LEU A 64 -0.25 4.64 -5.31
C LEU A 64 0.65 3.81 -6.23
N ARG A 65 1.45 4.46 -7.08
CA ARG A 65 2.36 3.78 -8.02
C ARG A 65 3.38 2.89 -7.32
N TYR A 66 3.90 3.32 -6.17
CA TYR A 66 4.80 2.49 -5.38
C TYR A 66 4.08 1.28 -4.78
N ALA A 67 2.92 1.50 -4.15
CA ALA A 67 2.15 0.45 -3.49
C ALA A 67 1.81 -0.72 -4.43
N ILE A 68 1.51 -0.43 -5.70
CA ILE A 68 1.15 -1.43 -6.71
C ILE A 68 2.34 -1.95 -7.54
N GLU A 69 3.58 -1.49 -7.31
CA GLU A 69 4.71 -1.73 -8.22
C GLU A 69 4.95 -3.22 -8.50
N LYS A 70 4.80 -4.07 -7.47
CA LYS A 70 5.02 -5.53 -7.55
C LYS A 70 3.78 -6.33 -7.93
N MET A 71 2.63 -5.68 -8.14
CA MET A 71 1.39 -6.37 -8.47
C MET A 71 1.34 -6.76 -9.98
N PRO A 72 0.54 -7.78 -10.35
CA PRO A 72 0.30 -8.14 -11.73
C PRO A 72 -0.16 -6.96 -12.60
N PRO A 73 0.15 -6.96 -13.91
CA PRO A 73 -0.22 -5.87 -14.81
C PRO A 73 -1.71 -5.50 -14.79
N ALA A 74 -2.61 -6.49 -14.66
CA ALA A 74 -4.05 -6.25 -14.60
C ALA A 74 -4.46 -5.41 -13.37
N LEU A 75 -3.98 -5.76 -12.18
CA LEU A 75 -4.27 -5.01 -10.95
C LEU A 75 -3.66 -3.61 -10.99
N ARG A 76 -2.47 -3.47 -11.60
CA ARG A 76 -1.85 -2.14 -11.76
C ARG A 76 -2.67 -1.25 -12.68
N ALA A 77 -3.23 -1.79 -13.76
CA ALA A 77 -4.11 -1.04 -14.66
C ALA A 77 -5.37 -0.60 -13.92
N GLU A 78 -6.05 -1.54 -13.24
CA GLU A 78 -7.27 -1.28 -12.47
C GLU A 78 -7.07 -0.19 -11.40
N ALA A 79 -5.96 -0.23 -10.65
CA ALA A 79 -5.64 0.78 -9.65
C ALA A 79 -5.32 2.16 -10.26
N MET A 80 -4.91 2.23 -11.53
CA MET A 80 -4.49 3.46 -12.20
C MET A 80 -5.59 4.09 -13.09
N GLU A 81 -6.70 3.38 -13.33
CA GLU A 81 -7.87 3.90 -14.03
C GLU A 81 -8.45 5.14 -13.31
N LYS A 82 -9.10 6.04 -14.04
CA LYS A 82 -9.68 7.25 -13.45
C LYS A 82 -10.94 6.97 -12.64
#